data_AF-A0A3Q8XQT1-F1
#
_entry.id   AF-A0A3Q8XQT1-F1
#
_cell.length_a   1.000
_cell.length_b   1.000
_cell.length_c   1.000
_cell.angle_alpha   90.00
_cell.angle_beta   90.00
_cell.angle_gamma   90.00
#
_symmetry.space_group_name_H-M   'P 1'
#
loop_
_entity.id
_entity.type
_entity.pdbx_description
1 polymer ?
#
loop_
_entity_poly.entity_id
_entity_poly.type
_entity_poly.pdbx_seq_one_letter_code
_entity_poly.pdbx_strand_id
1 'polypeptide(L)'
;MSFLIDGREDAVPTVLFVHDVGVPMKPVAMSPVADALREVGFRAARFELTDMVACRGGVRTPAPKTRRLVGYTEAVAALACDCPDVQWR
;
A
#
# COMPACT_ATOMS: atom_id res chain seq x y z
N MET A 1 1.88 -0.83 -11.35
CA MET A 1 1.58 -0.35 -9.97
C MET A 1 2.64 0.65 -9.57
N SER A 2 2.29 1.77 -8.96
CA SER A 2 3.26 2.78 -8.49
C SER A 2 3.25 2.84 -6.97
N PHE A 3 4.43 2.84 -6.35
CA PHE A 3 4.58 2.95 -4.89
C PHE A 3 5.14 4.31 -4.50
N LEU A 4 4.70 4.82 -3.36
CA LEU A 4 5.41 5.83 -2.60
C LEU A 4 6.10 5.13 -1.43
N ILE A 5 7.42 5.24 -1.38
CA ILE A 5 8.27 4.59 -0.39
C ILE A 5 8.87 5.65 0.53
N ASP A 6 8.77 5.42 1.83
CA ASP A 6 9.47 6.17 2.87
C ASP A 6 10.41 5.23 3.65
N GLY A 7 11.59 5.73 4.00
CA GLY A 7 12.64 4.94 4.64
C GLY A 7 13.58 4.26 3.66
N ARG A 8 14.46 3.40 4.20
CA ARG A 8 15.45 2.67 3.38
C ARG A 8 14.77 1.56 2.59
N GLU A 9 15.20 1.35 1.34
CA GLU A 9 14.64 0.30 0.47
C GLU A 9 14.88 -1.12 1.01
N ASP A 10 15.99 -1.32 1.73
CA ASP A 10 16.40 -2.59 2.32
C ASP A 10 15.94 -2.77 3.78
N ALA A 11 15.17 -1.82 4.34
CA ALA A 11 14.72 -1.94 5.71
C ALA A 11 13.69 -3.08 5.86
N VAL A 12 14.05 -4.05 6.70
CA VAL A 12 13.15 -5.12 7.14
C VAL A 12 12.73 -4.79 8.57
N PRO A 13 11.41 -4.71 8.87
CA PRO A 13 10.29 -5.06 8.01
C PRO A 13 9.70 -3.87 7.20
N THR A 14 9.01 -4.21 6.09
CA THR A 14 8.25 -3.24 5.27
C THR A 14 6.77 -3.25 5.64
N VAL A 15 6.20 -2.08 5.90
CA VAL A 15 4.75 -1.89 6.16
C VAL A 15 4.07 -1.36 4.91
N LEU A 16 3.16 -2.16 4.35
CA LEU A 16 2.36 -1.79 3.19
C LEU A 16 1.01 -1.22 3.61
N PHE A 17 0.75 0.03 3.27
CA PHE A 17 -0.51 0.69 3.50
C PHE A 17 -1.37 0.74 2.25
N VAL A 18 -2.68 0.57 2.44
CA VAL A 18 -3.67 0.82 1.40
C VAL A 18 -4.69 1.83 1.87
N HIS A 19 -4.95 2.83 1.02
CA HIS A 19 -5.93 3.86 1.28
C HIS A 19 -7.36 3.36 1.01
N ASP A 20 -8.36 4.02 1.58
CA ASP A 20 -9.77 3.74 1.32
C ASP A 20 -10.23 4.30 -0.04
N VAL A 21 -11.41 3.92 -0.51
CA VAL A 21 -11.97 4.27 -1.82
C VAL A 21 -12.00 5.78 -2.00
N GLY A 22 -11.43 6.28 -3.10
CA GLY A 22 -11.41 7.71 -3.42
C GLY A 22 -10.42 8.55 -2.59
N VAL A 23 -9.75 8.00 -1.58
CA VAL A 23 -8.79 8.76 -0.75
C VAL A 23 -7.42 8.82 -1.44
N PRO A 24 -6.77 9.99 -1.63
CA PRO A 24 -5.44 10.13 -2.26
C PRO A 24 -4.35 9.36 -1.50
N MET A 25 -3.29 8.92 -2.21
CA MET A 25 -2.11 8.23 -1.66
C MET A 25 -1.37 9.01 -0.57
N LYS A 26 -1.53 10.35 -0.54
CA LYS A 26 -1.08 11.24 0.52
C LYS A 26 -2.27 11.83 1.29
N PRO A 27 -3.07 11.03 2.01
CA PRO A 27 -4.05 11.63 2.90
C PRO A 27 -3.34 12.15 4.15
N VAL A 28 -3.84 13.27 4.68
CA VAL A 28 -3.26 13.94 5.86
C VAL A 28 -3.08 12.98 7.05
N ALA A 29 -3.94 11.96 7.17
CA ALA A 29 -3.88 10.99 8.26
C ALA A 29 -2.77 9.92 8.11
N MET A 30 -2.33 9.58 6.88
CA MET A 30 -1.36 8.48 6.69
C MET A 30 0.09 8.94 6.60
N SER A 31 0.35 10.20 6.22
CA SER A 31 1.71 10.72 6.16
C SER A 31 2.42 10.72 7.52
N PRO A 32 1.80 11.18 8.63
CA PRO A 32 2.45 11.15 9.94
C PRO A 32 2.78 9.73 10.42
N VAL A 33 1.96 8.75 10.06
CA VAL A 33 2.19 7.34 10.40
C VAL A 33 3.39 6.78 9.62
N ALA A 34 3.47 7.07 8.32
CA ALA A 34 4.60 6.66 7.50
C ALA A 34 5.91 7.31 7.98
N ASP A 35 5.85 8.58 8.37
CA ASP A 35 6.99 9.30 8.94
C ASP A 35 7.45 8.69 10.26
N ALA A 36 6.53 8.41 11.18
CA ALA A 36 6.85 7.76 12.46
C ALA A 36 7.49 6.37 12.25
N LEU A 37 6.97 5.57 11.31
CA LEU A 37 7.54 4.27 10.97
C LEU A 37 8.96 4.38 10.38
N ARG A 38 9.17 5.36 9.50
CA ARG A 38 10.50 5.66 8.95
C ARG A 38 11.48 6.02 10.07
N GLU A 39 11.06 6.84 11.03
CA GLU A 39 11.91 7.27 12.14
C GLU A 39 12.36 6.12 13.05
N VAL A 40 11.52 5.09 13.21
CA VAL A 40 11.88 3.87 13.96
C VAL A 40 12.55 2.80 13.09
N GLY A 41 12.92 3.13 11.84
CA GLY A 41 13.75 2.27 10.98
C GLY A 41 12.98 1.31 10.07
N PHE A 42 11.66 1.47 9.94
CA PHE A 42 10.85 0.65 9.03
C PHE A 42 10.83 1.27 7.62
N ARG A 43 10.61 0.42 6.62
CA ARG A 43 10.21 0.87 5.28
C ARG A 43 8.70 0.98 5.25
N ALA A 44 8.15 2.14 4.86
CA ALA A 44 6.73 2.30 4.62
C ALA A 44 6.47 2.37 3.11
N ALA A 45 5.55 1.55 2.61
CA ALA A 45 5.15 1.54 1.22
C ALA A 45 3.66 1.86 1.11
N ARG A 46 3.29 2.74 0.18
CA ARG A 46 1.91 3.16 -0.10
C ARG A 46 1.62 2.96 -1.57
N PHE A 47 0.41 2.48 -1.90
CA PHE A 47 -0.02 2.33 -3.28
C PHE A 47 -1.51 2.61 -3.45
N GLU A 48 -1.91 2.73 -4.71
CA GLU A 48 -3.32 2.88 -5.10
C GLU A 48 -3.77 1.74 -6.01
N LEU A 49 -4.97 1.21 -5.77
CA LEU A 49 -5.64 0.35 -6.75
C LEU A 49 -6.29 1.25 -7.80
N THR A 50 -6.00 1.03 -9.08
CA THR A 50 -6.48 1.86 -10.19
C THR A 50 -8.00 2.04 -10.18
N ASP A 51 -8.74 0.99 -9.83
CA ASP A 51 -10.20 1.03 -9.71
C ASP A 51 -10.68 1.98 -8.59
N MET A 52 -9.93 2.09 -7.49
CA MET A 52 -10.26 2.98 -6.35
C MET A 52 -9.87 4.43 -6.61
N VAL A 53 -8.84 4.67 -7.43
CA VAL A 53 -8.50 6.02 -7.93
C VAL A 53 -9.61 6.53 -8.84
N ALA A 54 -10.13 5.66 -9.71
CA ALA A 54 -11.21 6.00 -10.62
C ALA A 54 -12.52 6.40 -9.89
N CYS A 55 -12.71 5.95 -8.64
CA CYS A 55 -13.83 6.40 -7.79
C CYS A 55 -13.78 7.90 -7.43
N ARG A 56 -12.60 8.55 -7.49
CA ARG A 56 -12.47 10.01 -7.24
C ARG A 56 -13.22 10.86 -8.26
N GLY A 57 -13.37 10.35 -9.48
CA GLY A 57 -14.13 10.98 -10.55
C GLY A 57 -15.65 10.78 -10.45
N GLY A 58 -16.15 10.17 -9.36
CA GLY A 58 -17.58 10.12 -9.03
C GLY A 58 -18.42 9.04 -9.72
N VAL A 59 -17.88 8.25 -10.66
CA VAL A 59 -18.73 7.43 -11.56
C VAL A 59 -18.53 5.92 -11.41
N ARG A 60 -17.48 5.44 -10.73
CA ARG A 60 -17.16 4.01 -10.74
C ARG A 60 -17.42 3.35 -9.40
N THR A 61 -18.31 2.35 -9.38
CA THR A 61 -18.42 1.41 -8.26
C THR A 61 -17.06 0.74 -8.05
N PRO A 62 -16.55 0.68 -6.81
CA PRO A 62 -15.30 -0.01 -6.54
C PRO A 62 -15.40 -1.47 -6.99
N ALA A 63 -14.29 -2.00 -7.51
CA ALA A 63 -14.26 -3.35 -8.04
C ALA A 63 -14.76 -4.40 -7.03
N PRO A 64 -15.25 -5.56 -7.51
CA PRO A 64 -15.63 -6.68 -6.66
C PRO A 64 -14.52 -7.03 -5.66
N LYS A 65 -14.91 -7.51 -4.47
CA LYS A 65 -13.97 -7.85 -3.37
C LYS A 65 -12.82 -8.76 -3.82
N THR A 66 -13.09 -9.73 -4.70
CA THR A 66 -12.09 -10.67 -5.23
C THR A 66 -11.01 -9.98 -6.07
N ARG A 67 -11.37 -9.02 -6.92
CA ARG A 67 -10.41 -8.25 -7.71
C ARG A 67 -9.51 -7.37 -6.84
N ARG A 68 -10.05 -6.85 -5.74
CA ARG A 68 -9.24 -6.13 -4.74
C ARG A 68 -8.23 -7.07 -4.06
N LEU A 69 -8.64 -8.29 -3.71
CA LEU A 69 -7.74 -9.29 -3.14
C LEU A 69 -6.54 -9.58 -4.04
N VAL A 70 -6.78 -9.80 -5.33
CA VAL A 70 -5.71 -9.99 -6.32
C VAL A 70 -4.76 -8.80 -6.36
N GLY A 71 -5.30 -7.57 -6.39
CA GLY A 71 -4.48 -6.36 -6.39
C GLY A 71 -3.61 -6.19 -5.13
N TYR A 72 -4.07 -6.63 -3.96
CA TYR A 72 -3.23 -6.64 -2.75
C TYR A 72 -2.08 -7.64 -2.86
N THR A 73 -2.36 -8.86 -3.33
CA THR A 73 -1.34 -9.90 -3.50
C THR A 73 -0.30 -9.48 -4.54
N GLU A 74 -0.72 -8.88 -5.64
CA GLU A 74 0.18 -8.30 -6.64
C GLU A 74 1.05 -7.18 -6.05
N ALA A 75 0.49 -6.33 -5.18
CA ALA A 75 1.25 -5.27 -4.51
C ALA A 75 2.35 -5.83 -3.61
N VAL A 76 2.03 -6.88 -2.83
CA VAL A 76 2.98 -7.57 -1.95
C VAL A 76 4.08 -8.23 -2.78
N ALA A 77 3.72 -8.95 -3.84
CA ALA A 77 4.69 -9.59 -4.73
C ALA A 77 5.61 -8.57 -5.41
N ALA A 78 5.07 -7.43 -5.86
CA ALA A 78 5.83 -6.39 -6.53
C ALA A 78 6.79 -5.62 -5.61
N LEU A 79 6.50 -5.58 -4.30
CA LEU A 79 7.39 -4.93 -3.33
C LEU A 79 8.66 -5.72 -3.04
N ALA A 80 8.67 -7.02 -3.36
CA ALA A 80 9.80 -7.94 -3.25
C ALA A 80 10.69 -7.63 -2.04
N CYS A 81 10.27 -8.08 -0.86
CA CYS A 81 11.14 -8.10 0.32
C CYS A 81 11.81 -9.47 0.40
N ASP A 82 13.08 -9.51 0.79
CA ASP A 82 13.76 -10.73 1.28
C ASP A 82 13.21 -11.16 2.66
N CYS A 83 11.91 -10.99 2.88
CA CYS A 83 11.26 -11.46 4.09
C CYS A 83 11.14 -12.99 4.02
N PRO A 84 11.40 -13.71 5.12
CA PRO A 84 11.22 -15.16 5.16
C PRO A 84 9.78 -15.52 4.76
N ASP A 85 9.62 -16.65 4.07
CA ASP A 85 8.30 -17.20 3.72
C ASP A 85 7.43 -17.31 4.98
N VAL A 86 6.50 -16.37 5.14
CA VAL A 86 5.56 -16.38 6.26
C VAL A 86 4.41 -17.31 5.85
N GLN A 87 4.39 -18.53 6.40
CA GLN A 87 3.22 -19.40 6.29
C GLN A 87 2.07 -18.86 7.14
N TRP A 88 1.16 -18.13 6.52
CA TRP A 88 -0.08 -17.68 7.13
C TRP A 88 -0.97 -18.91 7.43
N ARG A 89 -1.37 -19.07 8.70
CA ARG A 89 -2.32 -20.10 9.15
C ARG A 89 -3.75 -19.59 9.07
#